data_AF-A0AAV8Y088-F1
#
_entry.id   AF-A0AAV8Y088-F1
#
_cell.length_a   1.000
_cell.length_b   1.000
_cell.length_c   1.000
_cell.angle_alpha   90.00
_cell.angle_beta   90.00
_cell.angle_gamma   90.00
#
_symmetry.space_group_name_H-M   'P 1'
#
loop_
_entity.id
_entity.type
_entity.pdbx_description
1 polymer ?
#
loop_
_entity_poly.entity_id
_entity_poly.type
_entity_poly.pdbx_seq_one_letter_code
_entity_poly.pdbx_strand_id
1 'polypeptide(L)'
;MHKITILQMIGYGDRTRTQAEVVRLFQEKYPELRPISQGTRNSFGNVDMYGSSRKNPPNKRSDDQKLDVMLMLEENPHTSSRQTASTLNINHSSILRVLTKNQMHPYKLHIFTFNLNGETYLTLLQNNVPTMGNLYPVEGNPQLPGQLLENNSTENIQNNVTRHLRGISKAEFSSMFQELYERSKLCVARGGDYRWLIKNKEKLVWSVLFLTLYAILYFSNISLLLHLLQ
;
A
#
# COMPACT_ATOMS: atom_id res chain seq x y z
N MET A 1 -21.11 34.72 0.46
CA MET A 1 -22.03 33.61 0.78
C MET A 1 -23.49 33.82 0.33
N HIS A 2 -23.96 35.01 -0.07
CA HIS A 2 -25.41 35.25 -0.19
C HIS A 2 -26.12 34.85 -1.52
N LYS A 3 -25.46 34.85 -2.69
CA LYS A 3 -26.18 34.69 -3.97
C LYS A 3 -26.80 33.30 -4.17
N ILE A 4 -26.10 32.23 -3.80
CA ILE A 4 -26.60 30.84 -3.95
C ILE A 4 -27.79 30.61 -3.01
N THR A 5 -27.70 31.06 -1.76
CA THR A 5 -28.80 30.94 -0.78
C THR A 5 -30.03 31.75 -1.20
N ILE A 6 -29.86 32.97 -1.72
CA ILE A 6 -30.99 33.77 -2.23
C ILE A 6 -31.64 33.08 -3.45
N LEU A 7 -30.84 32.51 -4.35
CA LEU A 7 -31.36 31.69 -5.45
C LEU A 7 -32.13 30.47 -4.94
N GLN A 8 -31.67 29.85 -3.85
CA GLN A 8 -32.35 28.71 -3.21
C GLN A 8 -33.70 29.17 -2.63
N MET A 9 -33.76 30.34 -2.00
CA MET A 9 -35.00 30.88 -1.45
C MET A 9 -36.02 31.30 -2.52
N ILE A 10 -35.57 31.75 -3.70
CA ILE A 10 -36.46 32.15 -4.81
C ILE A 10 -36.97 30.95 -5.63
N GLY A 11 -36.13 29.92 -5.80
CA GLY A 11 -36.39 28.83 -6.74
C GLY A 11 -36.70 27.46 -6.13
N TYR A 12 -36.34 27.19 -4.88
CA TYR A 12 -36.23 25.81 -4.39
C TYR A 12 -37.46 25.27 -3.65
N GLY A 13 -38.43 26.12 -3.27
CA GLY A 13 -39.63 25.68 -2.52
C GLY A 13 -40.41 24.56 -3.21
N ASP A 14 -40.59 24.65 -4.54
CA ASP A 14 -41.56 23.79 -5.26
C ASP A 14 -40.95 22.93 -6.39
N ARG A 15 -39.66 23.10 -6.74
CA ARG A 15 -39.01 22.45 -7.92
C ARG A 15 -39.74 22.62 -9.27
N THR A 16 -40.73 23.50 -9.35
CA THR A 16 -41.55 23.71 -10.55
C THR A 16 -40.90 24.67 -11.56
N ARG A 17 -40.00 25.54 -11.10
CA ARG A 17 -39.39 26.58 -11.93
C ARG A 17 -38.11 26.11 -12.59
N THR A 18 -37.97 26.45 -13.86
CA THR A 18 -36.75 26.19 -14.62
C THR A 18 -35.61 27.09 -14.13
N GLN A 19 -34.36 26.63 -14.33
CA GLN A 19 -33.16 27.38 -13.95
C GLN A 19 -33.11 28.78 -14.60
N ALA A 20 -33.59 28.91 -15.85
CA ALA A 20 -33.65 30.18 -16.56
C ALA A 20 -34.63 31.16 -15.90
N GLU A 21 -35.80 30.69 -15.46
CA GLU A 21 -36.79 31.50 -14.76
C GLU A 21 -36.27 32.00 -13.41
N VAL A 22 -35.57 31.16 -12.65
CA VAL A 22 -34.97 31.54 -11.37
C VAL A 22 -33.90 32.64 -11.56
N VAL A 23 -33.07 32.54 -12.61
CA VAL A 23 -32.08 33.56 -12.94
C VAL A 23 -32.75 34.87 -13.34
N ARG A 24 -33.82 34.81 -14.15
CA ARG A 24 -34.60 35.99 -14.55
C ARG A 24 -35.19 36.69 -13.33
N LEU A 25 -35.87 35.95 -12.45
CA LEU A 25 -36.47 36.50 -11.22
C LEU A 25 -35.42 37.09 -10.27
N PHE A 26 -34.24 36.47 -10.20
CA PHE A 26 -33.14 37.01 -9.39
C PHE A 26 -32.62 38.35 -9.95
N GLN A 27 -32.46 38.46 -11.27
CA GLN A 27 -32.00 39.69 -11.92
C GLN A 27 -33.05 40.81 -11.84
N GLU A 28 -34.32 40.46 -11.93
CA GLU A 28 -35.45 41.39 -11.76
C GLU A 28 -35.52 41.93 -10.33
N LYS A 29 -35.31 41.06 -9.34
CA LYS A 29 -35.36 41.43 -7.92
C LYS A 29 -34.13 42.22 -7.45
N TYR A 30 -32.98 42.04 -8.08
CA TYR A 30 -31.71 42.67 -7.70
C TYR A 30 -30.97 43.23 -8.93
N PRO A 31 -31.49 44.30 -9.56
CA PRO A 31 -30.92 44.86 -10.78
C PRO A 31 -29.52 45.46 -10.58
N GLU A 32 -29.19 45.92 -9.37
CA GLU A 32 -27.88 46.47 -9.01
C GLU A 32 -26.77 45.42 -8.91
N LEU A 33 -27.12 44.12 -8.88
CA LEU A 33 -26.14 43.05 -8.76
C LEU A 33 -25.62 42.59 -10.12
N ARG A 34 -24.30 42.32 -10.16
CA ARG A 34 -23.68 41.71 -11.35
C ARG A 34 -24.41 40.42 -11.77
N PRO A 35 -24.63 40.22 -13.09
CA PRO A 35 -25.27 39.03 -13.64
C PRO A 35 -24.65 37.73 -13.15
N ILE A 36 -25.48 36.69 -12.98
CA ILE A 36 -25.04 35.38 -12.49
C ILE A 36 -24.23 34.67 -13.58
N SER A 37 -23.01 34.23 -13.24
CA SER A 37 -22.13 33.48 -14.14
C SER A 37 -22.67 32.07 -14.42
N GLN A 38 -22.37 31.53 -15.61
CA GLN A 38 -22.84 30.21 -16.02
C GLN A 38 -22.42 29.08 -15.05
N GLY A 39 -21.21 29.16 -14.48
CA GLY A 39 -20.75 28.20 -13.47
C GLY A 39 -21.61 28.21 -12.19
N THR A 40 -22.06 29.40 -11.76
CA THR A 40 -22.96 29.52 -10.61
C THR A 40 -24.34 28.96 -10.92
N ARG A 41 -24.83 29.18 -12.16
CA ARG A 41 -26.08 28.57 -12.63
C ARG A 41 -25.98 27.05 -12.55
N ASN A 42 -24.95 26.45 -13.17
CA ASN A 42 -24.80 24.99 -13.24
C ASN A 42 -24.61 24.34 -11.86
N SER A 43 -23.93 25.03 -10.93
CA SER A 43 -23.76 24.55 -9.56
C SER A 43 -25.10 24.44 -8.82
N PHE A 44 -26.00 25.39 -9.04
CA PHE A 44 -27.31 25.44 -8.38
C PHE A 44 -28.21 24.24 -8.70
N GLY A 45 -28.20 23.75 -9.94
CA GLY A 45 -29.03 22.61 -10.36
C GLY A 45 -28.67 21.28 -9.70
N ASN A 46 -27.47 21.16 -9.11
CA ASN A 46 -26.97 19.92 -8.52
C ASN A 46 -27.10 19.88 -6.99
N VAL A 47 -27.66 20.92 -6.36
CA VAL A 47 -27.83 20.96 -4.90
C VAL A 47 -29.16 20.30 -4.55
N ASP A 48 -29.17 19.36 -3.61
CA ASP A 48 -30.40 18.73 -3.10
C ASP A 48 -31.12 19.61 -2.05
N MET A 49 -32.29 19.15 -1.56
CA MET A 49 -33.14 19.88 -0.61
C MET A 49 -32.42 20.25 0.70
N TYR A 50 -31.30 19.59 1.00
CA TYR A 50 -30.52 19.81 2.21
C TYR A 50 -29.30 20.71 1.96
N GLY A 51 -29.20 21.32 0.78
CA GLY A 51 -28.06 22.17 0.45
C GLY A 51 -26.79 21.39 0.09
N SER A 52 -26.88 20.06 -0.07
CA SER A 52 -25.74 19.23 -0.44
C SER A 52 -25.60 19.21 -1.95
N SER A 53 -24.51 19.75 -2.49
CA SER A 53 -24.14 19.53 -3.88
C SER A 53 -24.00 18.03 -4.08
N ARG A 54 -24.93 17.40 -4.81
CA ARG A 54 -24.75 16.06 -5.37
C ARG A 54 -23.56 16.15 -6.30
N LYS A 55 -22.37 15.85 -5.78
CA LYS A 55 -21.25 15.47 -6.63
C LYS A 55 -21.77 14.30 -7.43
N ASN A 56 -21.95 14.49 -8.74
CA ASN A 56 -22.31 13.40 -9.63
C ASN A 56 -21.38 12.22 -9.27
N PRO A 57 -21.93 11.08 -8.85
CA PRO A 57 -21.08 9.96 -8.47
C PRO A 57 -20.18 9.66 -9.66
N PRO A 58 -18.85 9.60 -9.47
CA PRO A 58 -17.92 9.40 -10.58
C PRO A 58 -18.37 8.16 -11.34
N ASN A 59 -18.61 8.31 -12.64
CA ASN A 59 -19.13 7.31 -13.59
C ASN A 59 -19.42 5.96 -12.91
N LYS A 60 -20.67 5.78 -12.47
CA LYS A 60 -21.14 4.55 -11.85
C LYS A 60 -21.11 3.48 -12.95
N ARG A 61 -19.94 2.90 -13.22
CA ARG A 61 -19.84 1.67 -14.00
C ARG A 61 -20.80 0.68 -13.37
N SER A 62 -21.52 -0.07 -14.22
CA SER A 62 -22.50 -1.02 -13.71
C SER A 62 -21.80 -1.94 -12.72
N ASP A 63 -22.49 -2.25 -11.63
CA ASP A 63 -21.92 -3.13 -10.62
C ASP A 63 -21.67 -4.52 -11.21
N ASP A 64 -22.40 -4.90 -12.26
CA ASP A 64 -22.18 -6.11 -13.08
C ASP A 64 -20.79 -6.11 -13.73
N GLN A 65 -20.37 -5.01 -14.38
CA GLN A 65 -19.03 -4.94 -14.97
C GLN A 65 -17.90 -5.11 -13.95
N LYS A 66 -18.14 -4.71 -12.68
CA LYS A 66 -17.15 -4.93 -11.62
C LYS A 66 -17.15 -6.38 -11.18
N LEU A 67 -18.33 -7.00 -11.09
CA LEU A 67 -18.49 -8.39 -10.75
C LEU A 67 -17.82 -9.29 -11.80
N ASP A 68 -18.02 -9.02 -13.09
CA ASP A 68 -17.39 -9.77 -14.20
C ASP A 68 -15.86 -9.72 -14.12
N VAL A 69 -15.29 -8.54 -13.83
CA VAL A 69 -13.84 -8.38 -13.64
C VAL A 69 -13.33 -9.21 -12.47
N MET A 70 -14.09 -9.26 -11.36
CA MET A 70 -13.69 -10.03 -10.18
C MET A 70 -13.79 -11.53 -10.42
N LEU A 71 -14.90 -11.99 -11.01
CA LEU A 71 -15.14 -13.39 -11.32
C LEU A 71 -14.06 -13.93 -12.28
N MET A 72 -13.74 -13.18 -13.33
CA MET A 72 -12.73 -13.62 -14.30
C MET A 72 -11.34 -13.80 -13.68
N LEU A 73 -10.98 -12.97 -12.70
CA LEU A 73 -9.70 -13.08 -11.99
C LEU A 73 -9.71 -14.15 -10.91
N GLU A 74 -10.86 -14.44 -10.32
CA GLU A 74 -11.05 -15.56 -9.38
C GLU A 74 -10.96 -16.90 -10.11
N GLU A 75 -11.61 -17.02 -11.26
CA GLU A 75 -11.54 -18.21 -12.12
C GLU A 75 -10.15 -18.42 -12.72
N ASN A 76 -9.47 -17.33 -13.10
CA ASN A 76 -8.18 -17.39 -13.78
C ASN A 76 -7.18 -16.36 -13.20
N PRO A 77 -6.55 -16.65 -12.04
CA PRO A 77 -5.67 -15.71 -11.34
C PRO A 77 -4.42 -15.32 -12.15
N HIS A 78 -4.05 -16.13 -13.14
CA HIS A 78 -2.91 -15.89 -14.02
C HIS A 78 -3.20 -14.90 -15.16
N THR A 79 -4.46 -14.51 -15.36
CA THR A 79 -4.81 -13.60 -16.44
C THR A 79 -4.30 -12.19 -16.13
N SER A 80 -3.59 -11.61 -17.09
CA SER A 80 -3.09 -10.24 -16.92
C SER A 80 -4.25 -9.25 -16.96
N SER A 81 -4.15 -8.16 -16.20
CA SER A 81 -5.15 -7.07 -16.25
C SER A 81 -5.39 -6.52 -17.65
N ARG A 82 -4.40 -6.57 -18.56
CA ARG A 82 -4.55 -6.18 -19.97
C ARG A 82 -5.39 -7.20 -20.75
N GLN A 83 -5.20 -8.49 -20.49
CA GLN A 83 -6.00 -9.54 -21.12
C GLN A 83 -7.46 -9.46 -20.67
N THR A 84 -7.71 -9.30 -19.36
CA THR A 84 -9.06 -9.07 -18.82
C THR A 84 -9.72 -7.83 -19.46
N ALA A 85 -8.96 -6.77 -19.71
CA ALA A 85 -9.44 -5.56 -20.40
C ALA A 85 -9.91 -5.83 -21.82
N SER A 86 -9.13 -6.60 -22.58
CA SER A 86 -9.49 -7.02 -23.93
C SER A 86 -10.70 -7.95 -23.94
N THR A 87 -10.78 -8.92 -23.02
CA THR A 87 -11.90 -9.88 -22.97
C THR A 87 -13.22 -9.23 -22.62
N LEU A 88 -13.24 -8.35 -21.61
CA LEU A 88 -14.47 -7.70 -21.16
C LEU A 88 -14.79 -6.41 -21.94
N ASN A 89 -13.93 -6.02 -22.90
CA ASN A 89 -14.00 -4.75 -23.63
C ASN A 89 -14.11 -3.53 -22.68
N ILE A 90 -13.33 -3.55 -21.59
CA ILE A 90 -13.27 -2.50 -20.58
C ILE A 90 -11.89 -1.84 -20.66
N ASN A 91 -11.82 -0.51 -20.59
CA ASN A 91 -10.53 0.19 -20.57
C ASN A 91 -9.64 -0.31 -19.41
N HIS A 92 -8.37 -0.64 -19.69
CA HIS A 92 -7.39 -1.16 -18.72
C HIS A 92 -7.29 -0.34 -17.42
N SER A 93 -7.32 0.99 -17.50
CA SER A 93 -7.26 1.87 -16.31
C SER A 93 -8.47 1.67 -15.39
N SER A 94 -9.60 1.24 -15.96
CA SER A 94 -10.83 0.92 -15.23
C SER A 94 -10.67 -0.31 -14.36
N ILE A 95 -10.08 -1.36 -14.93
CA ILE A 95 -9.81 -2.62 -14.24
C ILE A 95 -8.87 -2.33 -13.07
N LEU A 96 -7.76 -1.63 -13.29
CA LEU A 96 -6.86 -1.26 -12.21
C LEU A 96 -7.56 -0.52 -11.06
N ARG A 97 -8.50 0.38 -11.36
CA ARG A 97 -9.29 1.06 -10.31
C ARG A 97 -10.19 0.10 -9.55
N VAL A 98 -10.83 -0.85 -10.23
CA VAL A 98 -11.66 -1.89 -9.59
C VAL A 98 -10.80 -2.76 -8.67
N LEU A 99 -9.63 -3.20 -9.16
CA LEU A 99 -8.69 -4.01 -8.38
C LEU A 99 -8.18 -3.28 -7.13
N THR A 100 -7.71 -2.04 -7.28
CA THR A 100 -7.25 -1.24 -6.15
C THR A 100 -8.36 -0.98 -5.13
N LYS A 101 -9.60 -0.74 -5.60
CA LYS A 101 -10.75 -0.52 -4.72
C LYS A 101 -11.10 -1.77 -3.90
N ASN A 102 -10.95 -2.95 -4.49
CA ASN A 102 -11.19 -4.24 -3.84
C ASN A 102 -9.93 -4.82 -3.16
N GLN A 103 -8.88 -4.01 -2.96
CA GLN A 103 -7.62 -4.41 -2.32
C GLN A 103 -6.90 -5.59 -3.00
N MET A 104 -7.19 -5.85 -4.28
CA MET A 104 -6.49 -6.84 -5.08
C MET A 104 -5.30 -6.19 -5.79
N HIS A 105 -4.11 -6.75 -5.60
CA HIS A 105 -2.91 -6.25 -6.25
C HIS A 105 -2.62 -7.06 -7.53
N PRO A 106 -2.57 -6.42 -8.72
CA PRO A 106 -2.34 -7.11 -10.00
C PRO A 106 -1.09 -8.00 -10.02
N TYR A 107 -0.07 -7.68 -9.20
CA TYR A 107 1.21 -8.38 -9.16
C TYR A 107 1.31 -9.44 -8.05
N LYS A 108 0.32 -9.53 -7.14
CA LYS A 108 0.34 -10.56 -6.08
C LYS A 108 -0.15 -11.93 -6.55
N LEU A 109 -0.94 -11.98 -7.63
CA LEU A 109 -1.49 -13.23 -8.15
C LEU A 109 -0.42 -14.16 -8.76
N HIS A 110 0.74 -13.64 -9.12
CA HIS A 110 1.81 -14.43 -9.74
C HIS A 110 2.70 -15.19 -8.75
N ILE A 111 2.58 -14.99 -7.43
CA ILE A 111 3.61 -15.49 -6.49
C ILE A 111 3.29 -16.88 -5.92
N PHE A 112 2.03 -17.36 -5.91
CA PHE A 112 1.68 -18.59 -5.18
C PHE A 112 0.71 -19.53 -5.91
N THR A 113 1.07 -19.91 -7.13
CA THR A 113 0.32 -20.92 -7.93
C THR A 113 1.21 -22.01 -8.48
N PHE A 114 2.47 -22.08 -8.07
CA PHE A 114 3.13 -23.38 -8.07
C PHE A 114 2.61 -24.10 -6.83
N ASN A 115 2.08 -25.30 -7.03
CA ASN A 115 1.83 -26.24 -5.96
C ASN A 115 3.22 -26.54 -5.36
N LEU A 116 3.65 -25.71 -4.40
CA LEU A 116 4.96 -25.79 -3.77
C LEU A 116 4.98 -27.03 -2.89
N ASN A 117 5.08 -28.20 -3.53
CA ASN A 117 5.60 -29.36 -2.85
C ASN A 117 7.03 -29.04 -2.40
N GLY A 118 7.47 -29.63 -1.29
CA GLY A 118 8.78 -29.32 -0.70
C GLY A 118 9.93 -29.46 -1.71
N GLU A 119 9.79 -30.38 -2.67
CA GLU A 119 10.77 -30.63 -3.73
C GLU A 119 10.84 -29.51 -4.79
N THR A 120 9.71 -28.98 -5.28
CA THR A 120 9.77 -27.85 -6.24
C THR A 120 10.28 -26.58 -5.60
N TYR A 121 9.98 -26.35 -4.31
CA TYR A 121 10.56 -25.23 -3.56
C TYR A 121 12.08 -25.35 -3.45
N LEU A 122 12.59 -26.55 -3.10
CA LEU A 122 14.03 -26.82 -3.03
C LEU A 122 14.70 -26.65 -4.40
N THR A 123 14.05 -27.10 -5.46
CA THR A 123 14.56 -26.97 -6.83
C THR A 123 14.60 -25.50 -7.29
N LEU A 124 13.60 -24.71 -6.91
CA LEU A 124 13.56 -23.26 -7.15
C LEU A 124 14.70 -22.55 -6.42
N LEU A 125 14.92 -22.90 -5.14
CA LEU A 125 16.01 -22.33 -4.35
C LEU A 125 17.38 -22.72 -4.91
N GLN A 126 17.60 -23.98 -5.25
CA GLN A 126 18.87 -24.47 -5.78
C GLN A 126 19.20 -23.85 -7.16
N ASN A 127 18.20 -23.67 -8.02
CA ASN A 127 18.46 -23.20 -9.39
C ASN A 127 18.46 -21.68 -9.55
N ASN A 128 17.66 -20.93 -8.77
CA ASN A 128 17.47 -19.49 -9.00
C ASN A 128 18.16 -18.58 -7.96
N VAL A 129 18.46 -19.08 -6.75
CA VAL A 129 19.20 -18.31 -5.75
C VAL A 129 20.65 -18.03 -6.19
N PRO A 130 21.38 -18.98 -6.83
CA PRO A 130 22.71 -18.68 -7.36
C PRO A 130 22.69 -17.60 -8.45
N THR A 131 21.61 -17.53 -9.25
CA THR A 131 21.47 -16.54 -10.33
C THR A 131 21.24 -15.12 -9.78
N MET A 132 20.53 -14.99 -8.66
CA MET A 132 20.33 -13.70 -7.98
C MET A 132 21.61 -13.18 -7.32
N GLY A 133 22.48 -14.07 -6.83
CA GLY A 133 23.81 -13.70 -6.30
C GLY A 133 24.76 -13.13 -7.36
N ASN A 134 24.60 -13.52 -8.63
CA ASN A 134 25.40 -13.00 -9.74
C ASN A 134 24.89 -11.65 -10.28
N LEU A 135 23.62 -11.30 -10.04
CA LEU A 135 23.03 -10.03 -10.51
C LEU A 135 23.33 -8.84 -9.58
N TYR A 136 23.77 -9.10 -8.35
CA TYR A 136 24.20 -8.08 -7.40
C TYR A 136 25.63 -8.39 -6.93
N PRO A 137 26.65 -8.04 -7.73
CA PRO A 137 28.03 -8.12 -7.27
C PRO A 137 28.19 -7.23 -6.03
N VAL A 138 28.82 -7.77 -4.99
CA VAL A 138 29.12 -7.04 -3.75
C VAL A 138 29.99 -5.82 -4.11
N GLU A 139 29.54 -4.61 -3.77
CA GLU A 139 30.33 -3.38 -3.95
C GLU A 139 31.64 -3.52 -3.17
N GLY A 140 32.74 -3.70 -3.91
CA GLY A 140 34.09 -3.85 -3.36
C GLY A 140 34.89 -5.06 -3.86
N ASN A 141 34.29 -6.03 -4.56
CA ASN A 141 35.08 -7.14 -5.12
C ASN A 141 34.45 -7.85 -6.34
N PRO A 142 34.67 -7.36 -7.57
CA PRO A 142 33.99 -7.84 -8.78
C PRO A 142 34.56 -9.12 -9.42
N GLN A 143 35.55 -9.81 -8.81
CA GLN A 143 36.26 -10.93 -9.42
C GLN A 143 36.11 -12.30 -8.72
N LEU A 144 35.19 -12.46 -7.77
CA LEU A 144 35.00 -13.75 -7.11
C LEU A 144 33.94 -14.59 -7.86
N PRO A 145 34.34 -15.63 -8.63
CA PRO A 145 33.39 -16.60 -9.15
C PRO A 145 32.76 -17.39 -7.99
N GLY A 146 31.50 -17.79 -8.15
CA GLY A 146 30.57 -18.33 -7.15
C GLY A 146 30.94 -19.60 -6.37
N GLN A 147 32.21 -19.83 -6.02
CA GLN A 147 32.67 -20.99 -5.23
C GLN A 147 32.63 -20.78 -3.70
N LEU A 148 32.16 -19.63 -3.20
CA LEU A 148 32.06 -19.39 -1.74
C LEU A 148 30.75 -19.90 -1.09
N LEU A 149 29.83 -20.49 -1.87
CA LEU A 149 28.58 -21.05 -1.32
C LEU A 149 28.61 -22.56 -1.10
N GLU A 150 29.59 -23.30 -1.63
CA GLU A 150 29.68 -24.75 -1.38
C GLU A 150 30.40 -25.11 -0.07
N ASN A 151 31.23 -24.23 0.50
CA ASN A 151 32.06 -24.58 1.66
C ASN A 151 31.75 -23.81 2.94
N ASN A 152 30.78 -22.89 2.93
CA ASN A 152 30.34 -22.22 4.14
C ASN A 152 29.11 -22.95 4.70
N SER A 153 29.40 -24.01 5.45
CA SER A 153 28.43 -24.57 6.40
C SER A 153 27.78 -23.43 7.17
N THR A 154 26.49 -23.56 7.49
CA THR A 154 25.72 -22.65 8.35
C THR A 154 26.47 -22.23 9.62
N GLU A 155 27.38 -23.08 10.08
CA GLU A 155 28.31 -22.86 11.19
C GLU A 155 29.30 -21.70 10.96
N ASN A 156 29.81 -21.50 9.74
CA ASN A 156 30.75 -20.40 9.44
C ASN A 156 30.04 -19.03 9.43
N ILE A 157 28.80 -18.99 8.96
CA ILE A 157 27.96 -17.78 9.01
C ILE A 157 27.64 -17.45 10.47
N GLN A 158 27.24 -18.45 11.26
CA GLN A 158 27.03 -18.28 12.70
C GLN A 158 28.29 -17.80 13.43
N ASN A 159 29.46 -18.37 13.10
CA ASN A 159 30.73 -17.98 13.72
C ASN A 159 31.16 -16.55 13.36
N ASN A 160 30.94 -16.10 12.12
CA ASN A 160 31.25 -14.73 11.71
C ASN A 160 30.30 -13.71 12.35
N VAL A 161 29.00 -14.02 12.42
CA VAL A 161 28.03 -13.18 13.15
C VAL A 161 28.39 -13.14 14.63
N THR A 162 28.78 -14.27 15.23
CA THR A 162 29.17 -14.33 16.64
C THR A 162 30.45 -13.55 16.91
N ARG A 163 31.46 -13.59 16.02
CA ARG A 163 32.67 -12.75 16.14
C ARG A 163 32.35 -11.26 16.02
N HIS A 164 31.49 -10.89 15.08
CA HIS A 164 31.11 -9.49 14.90
C HIS A 164 30.34 -8.95 16.12
N LEU A 165 29.45 -9.76 16.69
CA LEU A 165 28.71 -9.41 17.91
C LEU A 165 29.59 -9.38 19.17
N ARG A 166 30.68 -10.17 19.25
CA ARG A 166 31.63 -10.11 20.38
C ARG A 166 32.46 -8.83 20.42
N GLY A 167 32.65 -8.16 19.29
CA GLY A 167 33.40 -6.90 19.21
C GLY A 167 32.60 -5.67 19.66
N ILE A 168 31.27 -5.78 19.73
CA ILE A 168 30.40 -4.68 20.12
C ILE A 168 30.26 -4.70 21.64
N SER A 169 30.70 -3.62 22.28
CA SER A 169 30.54 -3.52 23.74
C SER A 169 29.06 -3.48 24.11
N LYS A 170 28.71 -4.03 25.28
CA LYS A 170 27.33 -4.01 25.79
C LYS A 170 26.77 -2.57 25.87
N ALA A 171 27.64 -1.59 26.09
CA ALA A 171 27.28 -0.16 26.12
C ALA A 171 26.92 0.40 24.74
N GLU A 172 27.72 0.10 23.70
CA GLU A 172 27.41 0.51 22.32
C GLU A 172 26.12 -0.14 21.82
N PHE A 173 25.93 -1.42 22.14
CA PHE A 173 24.71 -2.13 21.81
C PHE A 173 23.47 -1.52 22.49
N SER A 174 23.57 -1.19 23.78
CA SER A 174 22.49 -0.53 24.52
C SER A 174 22.17 0.87 23.97
N SER A 175 23.19 1.62 23.53
CA SER A 175 23.02 2.95 22.93
C SER A 175 22.27 2.88 21.60
N MET A 176 22.65 1.95 20.72
CA MET A 176 21.96 1.72 19.45
C MET A 176 20.48 1.34 19.63
N PHE A 177 20.19 0.49 20.63
CA PHE A 177 18.81 0.11 20.94
C PHE A 177 17.99 1.27 21.47
N GLN A 178 18.57 2.09 22.36
CA GLN A 178 17.90 3.25 22.92
C GLN A 178 17.58 4.29 21.83
N GLU A 179 18.48 4.51 20.88
CA GLU A 179 18.26 5.42 19.76
C GLU A 179 17.13 4.93 18.84
N LEU A 180 17.10 3.63 18.51
CA LEU A 180 16.03 3.04 17.69
C LEU A 180 14.67 3.10 18.40
N TYR A 181 14.65 2.83 19.70
CA TYR A 181 13.44 2.87 20.51
C TYR A 181 12.84 4.28 20.58
N GLU A 182 13.65 5.30 20.86
CA GLU A 182 13.17 6.69 20.91
C GLU A 182 12.74 7.22 19.53
N ARG A 183 13.40 6.78 18.45
CA ARG A 183 12.95 7.10 17.08
C ARG A 183 11.63 6.40 16.71
N SER A 184 11.39 5.19 17.21
CA SER A 184 10.12 4.48 16.99
C SER A 184 8.96 5.19 17.70
N LYS A 185 9.15 5.65 18.95
CA LYS A 185 8.18 6.47 19.69
C LYS A 185 7.81 7.75 18.95
N LEU A 186 8.81 8.46 18.42
CA LEU A 186 8.60 9.69 17.64
C LEU A 186 7.78 9.46 16.36
N CYS A 187 7.92 8.29 15.72
CA CYS A 187 7.12 7.94 14.53
C CYS A 187 5.66 7.68 14.88
N VAL A 188 5.39 7.03 16.02
CA VAL A 188 4.02 6.79 16.50
C VAL A 188 3.35 8.10 16.93
N ALA A 189 4.09 8.99 17.61
CA ALA A 189 3.57 10.28 18.08
C ALA A 189 3.20 11.26 16.94
N ARG A 190 3.82 11.13 15.76
CA ARG A 190 3.58 12.00 14.59
C ARG A 190 2.50 11.50 13.63
N GLY A 191 1.64 10.57 14.06
CA GLY A 191 0.48 10.16 13.27
C GLY A 191 0.79 9.21 12.12
N GLY A 192 1.79 8.33 12.28
CA GLY A 192 1.92 7.13 11.46
C GLY A 192 2.28 7.37 9.99
N ASP A 193 3.25 8.23 9.68
CA ASP A 193 3.77 8.29 8.32
C ASP A 193 4.72 7.11 8.04
N TYR A 194 4.14 5.98 7.60
CA TYR A 194 4.85 4.74 7.26
C TYR A 194 5.80 4.88 6.06
N ARG A 195 5.85 6.03 5.38
CA ARG A 195 6.75 6.27 4.24
C ARG A 195 8.21 6.18 4.62
N TRP A 196 8.59 6.55 5.86
CA TRP A 196 9.97 6.37 6.33
C TRP A 196 10.32 4.90 6.57
N LEU A 197 9.39 4.10 7.11
CA LEU A 197 9.56 2.64 7.24
C LEU A 197 9.74 1.97 5.88
N ILE A 198 8.98 2.41 4.87
CA ILE A 198 9.07 1.88 3.51
C ILE A 198 10.40 2.24 2.83
N LYS A 199 10.98 3.40 3.17
CA LYS A 199 12.29 3.82 2.64
C LYS A 199 13.47 3.12 3.32
N ASN A 200 13.28 2.58 4.52
CA ASN A 200 14.30 1.89 5.32
C ASN A 200 13.96 0.41 5.56
N LYS A 201 13.40 -0.28 4.56
CA LYS A 201 12.99 -1.70 4.67
C LYS A 201 14.09 -2.62 5.18
N GLU A 202 15.34 -2.39 4.77
CA GLU A 202 16.48 -3.19 5.24
C GLU A 202 16.66 -3.08 6.75
N LYS A 203 16.63 -1.87 7.31
CA LYS A 203 16.78 -1.66 8.76
C LYS A 203 15.62 -2.27 9.54
N LEU A 204 14.41 -2.32 8.96
CA LEU A 204 13.26 -2.94 9.60
C LEU A 204 13.38 -4.47 9.61
N VAL A 205 13.81 -5.07 8.50
CA VAL A 205 14.07 -6.52 8.40
C VAL A 205 15.15 -6.92 9.41
N TRP A 206 16.23 -6.13 9.51
CA TRP A 206 17.26 -6.35 10.52
C TRP A 206 16.70 -6.21 11.94
N SER A 207 15.85 -5.22 12.22
CA SER A 207 15.24 -5.06 13.56
C SER A 207 14.33 -6.23 13.94
N VAL A 208 13.54 -6.76 12.99
CA VAL A 208 12.66 -7.90 13.24
C VAL A 208 13.48 -9.18 13.44
N LEU A 209 14.47 -9.43 12.57
CA LEU A 209 15.39 -10.55 12.74
C LEU A 209 16.13 -10.48 14.08
N PHE A 210 16.53 -9.28 14.50
CA PHE A 210 17.21 -9.07 15.78
C PHE A 210 16.31 -9.35 16.98
N LEU A 211 15.05 -8.90 16.95
CA LEU A 211 14.06 -9.21 18.00
C LEU A 211 13.79 -10.71 18.08
N THR A 212 13.70 -11.40 16.94
CA THR A 212 13.52 -12.86 16.92
C THR A 212 14.74 -13.60 17.47
N LEU A 213 15.95 -13.18 17.12
CA LEU A 213 17.19 -13.78 17.64
C LEU A 213 17.37 -13.50 19.14
N TYR A 214 17.03 -12.31 19.60
CA TYR A 214 17.06 -11.96 21.02
C TYR A 214 16.07 -12.81 21.82
N ALA A 215 14.85 -13.00 21.32
CA ALA A 215 13.87 -13.87 21.95
C ALA A 215 14.38 -15.31 22.04
N ILE A 216 14.95 -15.85 20.96
CA ILE A 216 15.52 -17.21 20.94
C ILE A 216 16.64 -17.36 21.97
N LEU A 217 17.59 -16.41 22.02
CA LEU A 217 18.68 -16.45 23.00
C LEU A 217 18.19 -16.32 24.45
N TYR A 218 17.16 -15.50 24.68
CA TYR A 218 16.56 -15.35 26.00
C TYR A 218 15.88 -16.65 26.46
N PHE A 219 15.12 -17.31 25.58
CA PHE A 219 14.50 -18.60 25.86
C PHE A 219 15.53 -19.72 26.08
N SER A 220 16.60 -19.77 25.29
CA SER A 220 17.67 -20.77 25.46
C SER A 220 18.40 -20.62 26.80
N ASN A 221 18.66 -19.39 27.24
CA ASN A 221 19.31 -19.15 28.54
C ASN A 221 18.42 -19.49 29.73
N ILE A 222 17.11 -19.25 29.62
CA ILE A 222 16.15 -19.68 30.66
C ILE A 222 16.12 -21.21 30.75
N SER A 223 16.13 -21.91 29.62
CA SER A 223 16.13 -23.39 29.61
C SER A 223 17.40 -23.97 30.24
N LEU A 224 18.56 -23.32 30.05
CA LEU A 224 19.83 -23.70 30.66
C LEU A 224 19.87 -23.45 32.17
N LEU A 225 19.28 -22.33 32.63
CA LEU A 225 19.11 -22.04 34.05
C LEU A 225 18.13 -23.00 34.73
N LEU A 226 17.07 -23.42 34.04
CA LEU A 226 16.10 -24.39 34.55
C LEU A 226 16.73 -25.77 34.76
N HIS A 227 17.61 -26.18 33.84
CA HIS A 227 18.33 -27.46 33.94
C HIS A 227 19.41 -27.49 35.03
N LEU A 228 19.95 -26.34 35.44
CA LEU A 228 20.92 -26.24 36.55
C LEU A 228 20.25 -26.15 37.93
N LEU A 229 18.93 -25.96 37.97
CA LEU A 229 18.13 -25.89 39.21
C LEU A 229 17.42 -27.21 39.56
N GLN A 230 17.58 -28.25 38.74
CA GLN A 230 17.12 -29.62 38.98
C GLN A 230 18.30 -30.50 39.39
#